data_AF-A0A9J6AFT5-F1
#
_entry.id   AF-A0A9J6AFT5-F1
#
_cell.length_a   1.000
_cell.length_b   1.000
_cell.length_c   1.000
_cell.angle_alpha   90.00
_cell.angle_beta   90.00
_cell.angle_gamma   90.00
#
_symmetry.space_group_name_H-M   'P 1'
#
loop_
_entity.id
_entity.type
_entity.pdbx_description
1 polymer ?
#
loop_
_entity_poly.entity_id
_entity_poly.type
_entity_poly.pdbx_seq_one_letter_code
_entity_poly.pdbx_strand_id
1 'polypeptide(L)'
;MEEQTEIVGRAFVDHYYNLFDNDRSSIGTLYQPSSMFSFEGQKLLGNEDISAKLNALPFGQCRHVISTIDSQPSSFAGGIIVFVSGSIQLLGEDHPLRFSQMFHLIPTMEGSFFVQNDIFRLNYG
;
A
#
# COMPACT_ATOMS: atom_id res chain seq x y z
N MET A 1 6.53 -1.87 -22.16
CA MET A 1 5.61 -0.99 -21.40
C MET A 1 4.99 -1.77 -20.25
N GLU A 2 4.36 -2.92 -20.50
CA GLU A 2 3.91 -3.86 -19.44
C GLU A 2 5.03 -4.27 -18.47
N GLU A 3 6.19 -4.66 -19.00
CA GLU A 3 7.33 -5.07 -18.16
C GLU A 3 7.82 -3.97 -17.20
N GLN A 4 7.79 -2.70 -17.62
CA GLN A 4 8.18 -1.57 -16.76
C GLN A 4 7.16 -1.35 -15.64
N THR A 5 5.88 -1.49 -15.94
CA THR A 5 4.79 -1.36 -14.96
C THR A 5 4.91 -2.44 -13.88
N GLU A 6 5.21 -3.68 -14.25
CA GLU A 6 5.43 -4.78 -13.30
C GLU A 6 6.66 -4.56 -12.43
N ILE A 7 7.77 -4.07 -13.01
CA ILE A 7 9.00 -3.75 -12.26
C ILE A 7 8.72 -2.66 -11.22
N VAL A 8 8.07 -1.56 -11.62
CA VAL A 8 7.75 -0.45 -10.70
C VAL A 8 6.74 -0.89 -9.64
N GLY A 9 5.69 -1.63 -10.02
CA GLY A 9 4.70 -2.14 -9.09
C GLY A 9 5.31 -3.04 -8.03
N ARG A 10 6.17 -3.99 -8.43
CA ARG A 10 6.88 -4.87 -7.49
C ARG A 10 7.83 -4.09 -6.58
N ALA A 11 8.65 -3.19 -7.14
CA ALA A 11 9.56 -2.38 -6.34
C ALA A 11 8.83 -1.50 -5.33
N PHE A 12 7.69 -0.91 -5.73
CA PHE A 12 6.83 -0.15 -4.84
C PHE A 12 6.28 -1.03 -3.71
N VAL A 13 5.75 -2.22 -4.03
CA VAL A 13 5.21 -3.16 -3.03
C VAL A 13 6.27 -3.54 -2.01
N ASP A 14 7.45 -3.95 -2.47
CA ASP A 14 8.57 -4.32 -1.59
C ASP A 14 8.95 -3.15 -0.67
N HIS A 15 9.02 -1.93 -1.21
CA HIS A 15 9.33 -0.73 -0.43
C HIS A 15 8.23 -0.38 0.59
N TYR A 16 6.96 -0.37 0.15
CA TYR A 16 5.81 0.00 0.97
C TYR A 16 5.68 -0.91 2.19
N TYR A 17 5.70 -2.23 2.00
CA TYR A 17 5.55 -3.19 3.10
C TYR A 17 6.81 -3.27 3.96
N ASN A 18 8.01 -3.05 3.39
CA ASN A 18 9.22 -2.94 4.19
C ASN A 18 9.17 -1.72 5.14
N LEU A 19 8.73 -0.56 4.64
CA LEU A 19 8.48 0.61 5.47
C LEU A 19 7.40 0.33 6.51
N PHE A 20 6.27 -0.27 6.12
CA PHE A 20 5.19 -0.57 7.06
C PHE A 20 5.65 -1.44 8.25
N ASP A 21 6.46 -2.46 7.97
CA ASP A 21 6.92 -3.43 8.94
C ASP A 21 8.07 -2.92 9.82
N ASN A 22 8.95 -2.05 9.28
CA ASN A 22 10.20 -1.66 9.95
C ASN A 22 10.31 -0.15 10.29
N ASP A 23 9.66 0.73 9.54
CA ASP A 23 9.65 2.18 9.75
C ASP A 23 8.31 2.81 9.35
N ARG A 24 7.27 2.46 10.10
CA ARG A 24 5.89 2.92 9.85
C ARG A 24 5.76 4.44 9.95
N SER A 25 6.64 5.10 10.69
CA SER A 25 6.64 6.56 10.85
C SER A 25 6.87 7.29 9.53
N SER A 26 7.64 6.69 8.62
CA SER A 26 7.99 7.26 7.32
C SER A 26 6.96 6.96 6.23
N ILE A 27 5.98 6.08 6.46
CA ILE A 27 5.05 5.64 5.40
C ILE A 27 4.18 6.77 4.86
N GLY A 28 3.89 7.78 5.68
CA GLY A 28 3.15 8.97 5.29
C GLY A 28 3.81 9.76 4.15
N THR A 29 5.13 9.61 3.94
CA THR A 29 5.88 10.29 2.87
C THR A 29 5.53 9.79 1.47
N LEU A 30 4.91 8.60 1.35
CA LEU A 30 4.46 8.05 0.08
C LEU A 30 3.13 8.67 -0.39
N TYR A 31 2.48 9.48 0.45
CA TYR A 31 1.18 10.09 0.19
C TYR A 31 1.30 11.61 0.06
N GLN A 32 0.31 12.22 -0.57
CA GLN A 32 0.16 13.67 -0.74
C GLN A 32 -1.14 14.17 -0.08
N PRO A 33 -1.35 15.49 0.06
CA PRO A 33 -2.60 16.04 0.59
C PRO A 33 -3.85 15.63 -0.20
N SER A 34 -3.72 15.30 -1.49
CA SER A 34 -4.81 14.80 -2.34
C SER A 34 -5.05 13.29 -2.24
N SER A 35 -4.18 12.55 -1.56
CA SER A 35 -4.27 11.09 -1.49
C SER A 35 -5.47 10.62 -0.69
N MET A 36 -6.05 9.50 -1.10
CA MET A 36 -7.14 8.86 -0.36
C MET A 36 -6.77 7.45 0.08
N PHE A 37 -7.08 7.13 1.33
CA PHE A 37 -6.94 5.79 1.89
C PHE A 37 -8.30 5.27 2.35
N SER A 38 -8.64 4.04 1.98
CA SER A 38 -9.81 3.33 2.49
C SER A 38 -9.36 2.11 3.28
N PHE A 39 -9.53 2.14 4.60
CA PHE A 39 -9.22 1.03 5.49
C PHE A 39 -10.50 0.39 6.00
N GLU A 40 -10.76 -0.87 5.63
CA GLU A 40 -11.97 -1.59 6.07
C GLU A 40 -13.29 -0.85 5.74
N GLY A 41 -13.28 -0.01 4.70
CA GLY A 41 -14.42 0.81 4.26
C GLY A 41 -14.48 2.23 4.82
N GLN A 42 -13.64 2.56 5.81
CA GLN A 42 -13.49 3.92 6.31
C GLN A 42 -12.53 4.70 5.38
N LYS A 43 -13.00 5.84 4.85
CA LYS A 43 -12.19 6.72 3.98
C LYS A 43 -11.46 7.79 4.78
N LEU A 44 -10.24 8.09 4.38
CA LEU A 44 -9.36 9.13 4.89
C LEU A 44 -8.78 9.91 3.71
N LEU A 45 -8.58 11.21 3.89
CA LEU A 45 -8.06 12.12 2.86
C LEU A 45 -6.82 12.82 3.42
N GLY A 46 -5.75 12.85 2.63
CA GLY A 46 -4.52 13.55 2.95
C GLY A 46 -3.51 12.71 3.73
N ASN A 47 -2.24 12.99 3.48
CA ASN A 47 -1.09 12.28 4.05
C ASN A 47 -1.05 12.29 5.58
N GLU A 48 -1.51 13.36 6.24
CA GLU A 48 -1.52 13.45 7.71
C GLU A 48 -2.49 12.45 8.35
N ASP A 49 -3.75 12.44 7.92
CA ASP A 49 -4.79 11.52 8.42
C ASP A 49 -4.44 10.06 8.10
N ILE A 50 -3.89 9.82 6.91
CA ILE A 50 -3.41 8.50 6.49
C ILE A 50 -2.27 8.03 7.40
N SER A 51 -1.24 8.86 7.60
CA SER A 51 -0.11 8.52 8.47
C SER A 51 -0.56 8.25 9.90
N ALA A 52 -1.44 9.09 10.45
CA ALA A 52 -2.01 8.90 11.78
C ALA A 52 -2.76 7.57 11.89
N LYS A 53 -3.60 7.23 10.90
CA LYS A 53 -4.32 5.96 10.87
C LYS A 53 -3.36 4.77 10.83
N LEU A 54 -2.40 4.77 9.91
CA LEU A 54 -1.45 3.68 9.72
C LEU A 54 -0.62 3.44 10.98
N ASN A 55 -0.12 4.50 11.62
CA ASN A 55 0.62 4.41 12.88
C ASN A 55 -0.24 3.93 14.07
N ALA A 56 -1.54 4.21 14.06
CA ALA A 56 -2.47 3.80 15.12
C ALA A 56 -2.98 2.35 14.98
N LEU A 57 -2.69 1.66 13.87
CA LEU A 57 -3.14 0.28 13.67
C LEU A 57 -2.51 -0.64 14.74
N PRO A 58 -3.29 -1.56 15.35
CA PRO A 58 -2.83 -2.47 16.40
C PRO A 58 -1.93 -3.60 15.85
N PHE A 59 -1.27 -3.38 14.71
CA PHE A 59 -0.37 -4.31 14.05
C PHE A 59 1.05 -4.11 14.56
N GLY A 60 1.27 -4.22 15.88
CA GLY A 60 2.53 -3.90 16.58
C GLY A 60 3.80 -4.32 15.82
N GLN A 61 4.38 -5.47 16.16
CA GLN A 61 5.33 -6.15 15.26
C GLN A 61 4.51 -7.06 14.34
N CYS A 62 4.17 -6.56 13.16
CA CYS A 62 3.57 -7.36 12.10
C CYS A 62 4.58 -7.61 10.99
N ARG A 63 4.35 -8.67 10.22
CA ARG A 63 5.08 -8.95 9.00
C ARG A 63 4.10 -9.22 7.87
N HIS A 64 4.23 -8.47 6.79
CA HIS A 64 3.50 -8.76 5.56
C HIS A 64 4.20 -9.87 4.78
N VAL A 65 3.42 -10.83 4.30
CA VAL A 65 3.85 -11.89 3.39
C VAL A 65 3.02 -11.75 2.12
N ILE A 66 3.68 -11.30 1.05
CA ILE A 66 3.03 -11.04 -0.23
C ILE A 66 2.90 -12.34 -1.03
N SER A 67 1.69 -12.62 -1.50
CA SER A 67 1.37 -13.80 -2.30
C SER A 67 1.36 -13.48 -3.79
N THR A 68 0.64 -12.42 -4.18
CA THR A 68 0.55 -11.99 -5.58
C THR A 68 0.66 -10.48 -5.69
N ILE A 69 1.21 -10.05 -6.84
CA ILE A 69 1.27 -8.65 -7.25
C ILE A 69 0.87 -8.64 -8.72
N ASP A 70 -0.20 -7.93 -9.02
CA ASP A 70 -0.66 -7.66 -10.38
C ASP A 70 -0.55 -6.16 -10.62
N SER A 71 -0.05 -5.74 -11.78
CA SER A 71 0.13 -4.32 -12.09
C SER A 71 -0.34 -4.00 -13.50
N GLN A 72 -1.05 -2.88 -13.64
CA GLN A 72 -1.59 -2.42 -14.92
C GLN A 72 -1.33 -0.92 -15.10
N PRO A 73 -1.09 -0.46 -16.33
CA PRO A 73 -1.04 0.97 -16.61
C PRO A 73 -2.42 1.59 -16.35
N SER A 74 -2.42 2.76 -15.69
CA SER A 74 -3.58 3.62 -15.56
C SER A 74 -3.70 4.54 -16.78
N SER A 75 -4.92 4.87 -17.18
CA SER A 75 -5.16 5.80 -18.29
C SER A 75 -4.72 7.24 -17.98
N PHE A 76 -4.46 7.56 -16.71
CA PHE A 76 -4.03 8.89 -16.28
C PHE A 76 -2.50 9.01 -16.28
N ALA A 77 -1.95 9.80 -17.21
CA ALA A 77 -0.61 10.39 -17.17
C ALA A 77 0.56 9.46 -16.77
N GLY A 78 0.53 8.18 -17.16
CA GLY A 78 1.59 7.22 -16.80
C GLY A 78 1.48 6.65 -15.39
N GLY A 79 0.31 6.77 -14.76
CA GLY A 79 0.01 6.12 -13.50
C GLY A 79 -0.05 4.60 -13.62
N ILE A 80 0.00 3.93 -12.46
CA ILE A 80 0.00 2.47 -12.36
C ILE A 80 -1.03 2.05 -11.32
N ILE A 81 -1.85 1.06 -11.65
CA ILE A 81 -2.70 0.35 -10.70
C ILE A 81 -1.95 -0.90 -10.25
N VAL A 82 -1.79 -1.08 -8.95
CA VAL A 82 -1.16 -2.25 -8.34
C VAL A 82 -2.18 -2.93 -7.46
N PHE A 83 -2.41 -4.23 -7.67
CA PHE A 83 -3.24 -5.06 -6.81
C PHE A 83 -2.36 -6.09 -6.11
N VAL A 84 -2.52 -6.18 -4.79
CA VAL A 84 -1.73 -7.03 -3.91
C VAL A 84 -2.66 -7.96 -3.17
N SER A 85 -2.30 -9.23 -3.11
CA SER A 85 -2.87 -10.17 -2.16
C SER A 85 -1.76 -10.76 -1.29
N GLY A 86 -2.10 -11.04 -0.04
CA GLY A 86 -1.12 -11.57 0.90
C GLY A 86 -1.72 -11.89 2.25
N SER A 87 -0.84 -11.99 3.23
CA SER A 87 -1.22 -12.18 4.62
C SER A 87 -0.37 -11.37 5.57
N ILE A 88 -0.96 -10.96 6.69
CA ILE A 88 -0.30 -10.28 7.80
C ILE A 88 -0.09 -11.30 8.91
N GLN A 89 1.18 -11.54 9.23
CA GLN A 89 1.57 -12.33 10.39
C GLN A 89 1.74 -11.39 11.58
N LEU A 90 1.02 -11.64 12.67
CA LEU A 90 1.18 -10.92 13.93
C LEU A 90 2.08 -11.75 14.87
N LEU A 91 2.92 -11.07 15.64
CA LEU A 91 3.75 -11.73 16.65
C LEU A 91 2.87 -12.37 17.73
N GLY A 92 3.03 -13.68 17.94
CA GLY A 92 2.29 -14.43 18.97
C GLY A 92 0.93 -14.98 18.51
N GLU A 93 0.52 -14.74 17.27
CA GLU A 93 -0.69 -15.30 16.68
C GLU A 93 -0.34 -16.42 15.69
N ASP A 94 -1.00 -17.57 15.79
CA ASP A 94 -0.72 -18.71 14.90
C ASP A 94 -1.40 -18.57 13.52
N HIS A 95 -2.44 -17.73 13.44
CA HIS A 95 -3.25 -17.61 12.22
C HIS A 95 -2.96 -16.30 11.49
N PRO A 96 -2.38 -16.35 10.28
CA PRO A 96 -2.11 -15.15 9.51
C PRO A 96 -3.41 -14.58 8.94
N LEU A 97 -3.57 -13.26 9.02
CA LEU A 97 -4.73 -12.54 8.50
C LEU A 97 -4.56 -12.30 7.01
N ARG A 98 -5.44 -12.87 6.18
CA ARG A 98 -5.41 -12.62 4.74
C ARG A 98 -5.88 -11.21 4.43
N PHE A 99 -5.27 -10.57 3.45
CA PHE A 99 -5.66 -9.24 3.01
C PHE A 99 -5.56 -9.09 1.49
N SER A 100 -6.28 -8.08 1.00
CA SER A 100 -6.14 -7.55 -0.34
C SER A 100 -5.94 -6.04 -0.25
N GLN A 101 -5.04 -5.50 -1.07
CA GLN A 101 -4.78 -4.07 -1.11
C GLN A 101 -4.61 -3.60 -2.56
N MET A 102 -5.12 -2.42 -2.88
CA MET A 102 -4.96 -1.79 -4.18
C MET A 102 -4.32 -0.42 -4.03
N PHE A 103 -3.34 -0.14 -4.87
CA PHE A 103 -2.67 1.15 -4.95
C PHE A 103 -2.82 1.74 -6.35
N HIS A 104 -3.10 3.03 -6.41
CA HIS A 104 -3.00 3.82 -7.63
C HIS A 104 -1.82 4.77 -7.50
N LEU A 105 -0.73 4.45 -8.19
CA LEU A 105 0.51 5.22 -8.21
C LEU A 105 0.46 6.27 -9.31
N ILE A 106 0.83 7.51 -8.99
CA ILE A 106 0.92 8.61 -9.94
C ILE A 106 2.36 9.11 -10.01
N PRO A 107 2.93 9.29 -11.21
CA PRO A 107 4.28 9.80 -11.33
C PRO A 107 4.36 11.27 -10.88
N THR A 108 5.46 11.61 -10.21
CA THR A 108 5.81 13.00 -9.88
C THR A 108 6.64 13.62 -11.00
N MET A 109 6.73 14.96 -11.02
CA MET A 109 7.58 15.67 -11.98
C MET A 109 9.07 15.32 -11.85
N GLU A 110 9.47 14.80 -10.69
CA GLU A 110 10.85 14.40 -10.36
C GLU A 110 11.18 12.98 -10.81
N GLY A 111 10.22 12.27 -11.42
CA GLY A 111 10.40 10.89 -11.90
C GLY A 111 10.20 9.82 -10.83
N SER A 112 9.66 10.18 -9.66
CA SER A 112 9.23 9.23 -8.62
C SER A 112 7.73 8.94 -8.73
N PHE A 113 7.16 8.19 -7.79
CA PHE A 113 5.73 7.91 -7.69
C PHE A 113 5.20 8.25 -6.29
N PHE A 114 3.96 8.70 -6.22
CA PHE A 114 3.21 8.81 -4.96
C PHE A 114 1.90 8.02 -5.05
N VAL A 115 1.35 7.66 -3.89
CA VAL A 115 0.10 6.89 -3.80
C VAL A 115 -1.09 7.86 -3.82
N GLN A 116 -1.85 7.88 -4.91
CA GLN A 116 -3.05 8.71 -5.03
C GLN A 116 -4.28 8.04 -4.40
N ASN A 117 -4.44 6.73 -4.60
CA ASN A 117 -5.49 5.95 -3.96
C ASN A 117 -4.91 4.69 -3.33
N ASP A 118 -5.36 4.37 -2.13
CA ASP A 118 -5.03 3.16 -1.40
C ASP A 118 -6.32 2.55 -0.82
N ILE A 119 -6.58 1.29 -1.10
CA ILE A 119 -7.76 0.58 -0.61
C ILE A 119 -7.31 -0.74 0.00
N PHE A 120 -7.51 -0.89 1.30
CA PHE A 120 -7.13 -2.06 2.07
C PHE A 120 -8.36 -2.79 2.63
N ARG A 121 -8.36 -4.12 2.52
CA ARG A 121 -9.35 -5.02 3.12
C ARG A 121 -8.69 -6.24 3.73
N LEU A 122 -9.12 -6.61 4.94
CA LEU A 122 -8.95 -7.96 5.47
C LEU A 122 -9.98 -8.90 4.82
N ASN A 123 -9.53 -10.09 4.46
CA ASN A 123 -10.35 -11.13 3.88
C ASN A 123 -10.80 -12.06 5.00
N TYR A 124 -11.99 -11.80 5.55
CA TYR A 124 -12.64 -12.70 6.51
C TYR A 124 -13.23 -13.88 5.74
N GLY A 125 -12.65 -15.07 5.94
CA GLY A 125 -13.15 -16.34 5.41
C GLY A 125 -14.00 -17.07 6.43
#